data_AF-A0A7Y1Y8V9-F1
#
_entry.id   AF-A0A7Y1Y8V9-F1
#
_cell.length_a   1.000
_cell.length_b   1.000
_cell.length_c   1.000
_cell.angle_alpha   90.00
_cell.angle_beta   90.00
_cell.angle_gamma   90.00
#
_symmetry.space_group_name_H-M   'P 1'
#
loop_
_entity.id
_entity.type
_entity.pdbx_description
1 polymer ?
#
loop_
_entity_poly.entity_id
_entity_poly.type
_entity_poly.pdbx_seq_one_letter_code
_entity_poly.pdbx_strand_id
1 'polypeptide(L)'
;MNIEQLLTEALQGADDYLPSPDLFAKVQRSIDEDAAHRRRLRRALLSATGGLVVAVAWVVAFLETGNGTITIPWWTLEVLATAIMIVVVVTLGPLIRRFGTELTLEVFRSNRETSGRFLALLDIAYYLVFAAFVLMTSSLSAQTAWGGRLGPVVEHELARIGGLLLVMGLLHALTIAALPVMGLVFASNWRRAARSALGAAAPEPAPGAAKADRVATVIVWAVAAVLALQLVLFLVPALLGLIFGAE
;
A
#
# COMPACT_ATOMS: atom_id res chain seq x y z
N MET A 1 20.35 25.74 -40.91
CA MET A 1 20.63 24.30 -41.11
C MET A 1 19.33 23.65 -41.55
N ASN A 2 19.29 23.09 -42.76
CA ASN A 2 18.06 22.54 -43.33
C ASN A 2 17.83 21.10 -42.80
N ILE A 3 16.56 20.68 -42.64
CA ILE A 3 16.20 19.32 -42.19
C ILE A 3 16.84 18.25 -43.08
N GLU A 4 16.97 18.56 -44.37
CA GLU A 4 17.60 17.70 -45.36
C GLU A 4 19.09 17.46 -45.07
N GLN A 5 19.81 18.48 -44.57
CA GLN A 5 21.22 18.34 -44.16
C GLN A 5 21.36 17.53 -42.88
N LEU A 6 20.48 17.73 -41.89
CA LEU A 6 20.48 16.93 -40.65
C LEU A 6 20.17 15.45 -40.90
N LEU A 7 19.23 15.15 -41.80
CA LEU A 7 18.91 13.78 -42.20
C LEU A 7 20.07 13.15 -42.98
N THR A 8 20.68 13.90 -43.89
CA THR A 8 21.83 13.42 -44.67
C THR A 8 23.03 13.12 -43.75
N GLU A 9 23.33 14.01 -42.79
CA GLU A 9 24.43 13.85 -41.85
C GLU A 9 24.17 12.71 -40.84
N ALA A 10 22.93 12.55 -40.37
CA ALA A 10 22.55 11.44 -39.50
C ALA A 10 22.57 10.08 -40.22
N LEU A 11 22.23 10.04 -41.52
CA LEU A 11 22.25 8.82 -42.34
C LEU A 11 23.65 8.47 -42.85
N GLN A 12 24.51 9.46 -43.12
CA GLN A 12 25.89 9.22 -43.56
C GLN A 12 26.75 8.48 -42.52
N GLY A 13 26.41 8.56 -41.23
CA GLY A 13 27.06 7.76 -40.19
C GLY A 13 26.47 6.35 -39.99
N ALA A 14 25.40 5.99 -40.69
CA ALA A 14 24.71 4.71 -40.53
C ALA A 14 25.32 3.58 -41.38
N ASP A 15 26.05 3.92 -42.45
CA ASP A 15 26.64 2.92 -43.37
C ASP A 15 27.79 2.11 -42.72
N ASP A 16 28.45 2.67 -41.70
CA ASP A 16 29.50 1.98 -40.91
C ASP A 16 28.95 1.24 -39.67
N TYR A 17 27.62 1.22 -39.47
CA TYR A 17 27.02 0.58 -38.31
C TYR A 17 26.92 -0.94 -38.52
N LEU A 18 27.94 -1.67 -38.06
CA LEU A 18 27.87 -3.13 -37.97
C LEU A 18 26.75 -3.49 -36.98
N PRO A 19 25.69 -4.21 -37.42
CA PRO A 19 24.62 -4.61 -36.52
C PRO A 19 25.22 -5.43 -35.38
N SER A 20 24.78 -5.13 -34.16
CA SER A 20 25.25 -5.85 -32.97
C SER A 20 25.10 -7.35 -33.21
N PRO A 21 26.12 -8.19 -32.94
CA PRO A 21 26.08 -9.62 -33.26
C PRO A 21 24.95 -10.36 -32.53
N ASP A 22 24.34 -9.74 -31.52
CA ASP A 22 23.22 -10.25 -30.75
C ASP A 22 21.86 -9.66 -31.17
N LEU A 23 21.79 -8.85 -32.24
CA LEU A 23 20.58 -8.12 -32.62
C LEU A 23 19.41 -9.07 -32.89
N PHE A 24 19.66 -10.18 -33.60
CA PHE A 24 18.64 -11.21 -33.81
C PHE A 24 18.20 -11.88 -32.51
N ALA A 25 19.12 -12.13 -31.57
CA ALA A 25 18.79 -12.72 -30.28
C ALA A 25 17.96 -11.77 -29.41
N LYS A 26 18.24 -10.47 -29.45
CA LYS A 26 17.45 -9.42 -28.79
C LYS A 26 16.05 -9.31 -29.38
N VAL A 27 15.93 -9.29 -30.71
CA VAL A 27 14.63 -9.25 -31.39
C VAL A 27 13.80 -10.48 -31.07
N GLN A 28 14.40 -11.68 -31.13
CA GLN A 28 13.73 -12.93 -30.76
C GLN A 28 13.21 -12.89 -29.32
N ARG A 29 14.06 -12.45 -28.38
CA ARG A 29 13.68 -12.31 -26.97
C ARG A 29 12.52 -11.32 -26.79
N SER A 30 12.55 -10.19 -27.48
CA SER A 30 11.47 -9.19 -27.43
C SER A 30 10.14 -9.75 -27.96
N ILE A 31 10.17 -10.53 -29.05
CA ILE A 31 8.97 -11.19 -29.60
C ILE A 31 8.43 -12.22 -28.60
N ASP A 32 9.29 -13.04 -28.00
CA ASP A 32 8.90 -14.04 -27.02
C ASP A 32 8.31 -13.42 -25.74
N GLU A 33 8.88 -12.31 -25.27
CA GLU A 33 8.37 -11.53 -24.13
C GLU A 33 7.00 -10.92 -24.42
N ASP A 34 6.80 -10.37 -25.62
CA ASP A 34 5.52 -9.81 -26.05
C ASP A 34 4.45 -10.90 -26.21
N ALA A 35 4.81 -12.05 -26.78
CA ALA A 35 3.93 -13.21 -26.86
C ALA A 35 3.52 -13.71 -25.46
N ALA A 36 4.46 -13.77 -24.51
CA ALA A 36 4.18 -14.13 -23.13
C ALA A 36 3.30 -13.08 -22.42
N HIS A 37 3.54 -11.79 -22.67
CA HIS A 37 2.71 -10.70 -22.15
C HIS A 37 1.27 -10.81 -22.64
N ARG A 38 1.05 -11.00 -23.95
CA ARG A 38 -0.28 -11.21 -24.54
C ARG A 38 -1.00 -12.43 -23.96
N ARG A 39 -0.28 -13.54 -23.71
CA ARG A 39 -0.87 -14.73 -23.04
C ARG A 39 -1.32 -14.43 -21.61
N ARG A 40 -0.53 -13.66 -20.83
CA ARG A 40 -0.91 -13.23 -19.48
C ARG A 40 -2.14 -12.33 -19.48
N LEU A 41 -2.17 -11.34 -20.38
CA LEU A 41 -3.34 -10.46 -20.54
C LEU A 41 -4.59 -11.25 -20.94
N ARG A 42 -4.48 -12.16 -21.91
CA ARG A 42 -5.61 -13.03 -22.31
C ARG A 42 -6.11 -13.87 -21.15
N ARG A 43 -5.21 -14.48 -20.36
CA ARG A 43 -5.61 -15.25 -19.16
C ARG A 43 -6.31 -14.36 -18.14
N ALA A 44 -5.77 -13.17 -17.86
CA ALA A 44 -6.39 -12.22 -16.94
C ALA A 44 -7.79 -11.79 -17.40
N LEU A 45 -7.95 -11.46 -18.70
CA LEU A 45 -9.24 -11.13 -19.29
C LEU A 45 -10.21 -12.30 -19.23
N LEU A 46 -9.78 -13.52 -19.60
CA LEU A 46 -10.62 -14.71 -19.50
C LEU A 46 -11.04 -15.01 -18.07
N SER A 47 -10.15 -14.85 -17.09
CA SER A 47 -10.47 -14.98 -15.67
C SER A 47 -11.47 -13.91 -15.21
N ALA A 48 -11.31 -12.66 -15.65
CA ALA A 48 -12.24 -11.58 -15.33
C ALA A 48 -13.63 -11.81 -15.95
N THR A 49 -13.68 -12.20 -17.24
CA THR A 49 -14.94 -12.55 -17.91
C THR A 49 -15.59 -13.76 -17.26
N GLY A 50 -14.83 -14.80 -16.94
CA GLY A 50 -15.34 -15.98 -16.24
C GLY A 50 -15.91 -15.63 -14.86
N GLY A 51 -15.21 -14.80 -14.08
CA GLY A 51 -15.69 -14.30 -12.79
C GLY A 51 -16.99 -13.50 -12.93
N LEU A 52 -17.10 -12.64 -13.95
CA LEU A 52 -18.33 -11.89 -14.23
C LEU A 52 -19.51 -12.81 -14.59
N VAL A 53 -19.27 -13.82 -15.44
CA VAL A 53 -20.31 -14.80 -15.80
C VAL A 53 -20.79 -15.56 -14.57
N VAL A 54 -19.87 -15.99 -13.68
CA VAL A 54 -20.23 -16.65 -12.42
C VAL A 54 -21.04 -15.73 -11.51
N ALA A 55 -20.65 -14.46 -11.37
CA ALA A 55 -21.38 -13.49 -10.57
C ALA A 55 -22.80 -13.24 -11.11
N VAL A 56 -22.95 -13.09 -12.42
CA VAL A 56 -24.27 -12.94 -13.07
C VAL A 56 -25.11 -14.20 -12.88
N ALA A 57 -24.54 -15.38 -13.13
CA ALA A 57 -25.23 -16.65 -12.95
C ALA A 57 -25.68 -16.86 -11.50
N TRP A 58 -24.86 -16.46 -10.53
CA TRP A 58 -25.20 -16.47 -9.11
C TRP A 58 -26.41 -15.60 -8.78
N VAL A 59 -26.41 -14.34 -9.23
CA VAL A 59 -27.54 -13.42 -9.02
C VAL A 59 -28.81 -13.98 -9.67
N VAL A 60 -28.72 -14.51 -10.89
CA VAL A 60 -29.85 -15.13 -11.59
C VAL A 60 -30.35 -16.37 -10.86
N ALA A 61 -29.46 -17.21 -10.31
CA ALA A 61 -29.84 -18.43 -9.60
C ALA A 61 -30.63 -18.18 -8.31
N PHE A 62 -30.42 -17.02 -7.67
CA PHE A 62 -31.13 -16.63 -6.44
C PHE A 62 -32.20 -15.56 -6.67
N LEU A 63 -32.55 -15.28 -7.92
CA LEU A 63 -33.58 -14.32 -8.26
C LEU A 63 -34.96 -14.96 -8.04
N GLU A 64 -35.74 -14.38 -7.12
CA GLU A 64 -37.10 -14.83 -6.85
C GLU A 64 -38.09 -13.98 -7.65
N THR A 65 -38.93 -14.63 -8.46
CA THR A 65 -40.03 -13.99 -9.20
C THR A 65 -41.35 -14.39 -8.57
N GLY A 66 -41.99 -13.48 -7.82
CA GLY A 66 -43.27 -13.71 -7.16
C GLY A 66 -44.16 -12.48 -7.24
N ASN A 67 -45.48 -12.66 -7.40
CA ASN A 67 -46.48 -11.57 -7.44
C ASN A 67 -46.18 -10.43 -8.43
N GLY A 68 -45.46 -10.71 -9.53
CA GLY A 68 -45.08 -9.70 -10.53
C GLY A 68 -43.92 -8.80 -10.12
N THR A 69 -43.28 -9.05 -8.97
CA THR A 69 -42.05 -8.37 -8.55
C THR A 69 -40.84 -9.29 -8.66
N ILE A 70 -39.69 -8.71 -8.96
CA ILE A 70 -38.39 -9.38 -8.92
C ILE A 70 -37.75 -8.99 -7.59
N THR A 71 -37.48 -9.98 -6.74
CA THR A 71 -36.80 -9.79 -5.45
C THR A 71 -35.49 -10.54 -5.45
N ILE A 72 -34.41 -9.85 -5.09
CA ILE A 72 -33.10 -10.46 -4.86
C ILE A 72 -32.91 -10.59 -3.35
N PRO A 73 -32.64 -11.79 -2.82
CA PRO A 73 -32.31 -11.97 -1.42
C PRO A 73 -31.12 -11.08 -1.04
N TRP A 74 -31.22 -10.36 0.06
CA TRP A 74 -30.19 -9.42 0.50
C TRP A 74 -28.80 -10.06 0.63
N TRP A 75 -28.74 -11.30 1.12
CA TRP A 75 -27.48 -12.02 1.37
C TRP A 75 -26.72 -12.30 0.07
N THR A 76 -27.43 -12.39 -1.05
CA THR A 76 -26.83 -12.52 -2.39
C THR A 76 -25.97 -11.31 -2.72
N LEU A 77 -26.45 -10.11 -2.41
CA LEU A 77 -25.71 -8.85 -2.63
C LEU A 77 -24.54 -8.73 -1.65
N GLU A 78 -24.74 -9.12 -0.39
CA GLU A 78 -23.70 -9.07 0.64
C GLU A 78 -22.51 -10.00 0.33
N VAL A 79 -22.80 -11.25 -0.05
CA VAL A 79 -21.78 -12.22 -0.47
C VAL A 79 -21.06 -11.75 -1.72
N LEU A 80 -21.78 -11.21 -2.70
CA LEU A 80 -21.18 -10.69 -3.93
C LEU A 80 -20.28 -9.49 -3.66
N ALA A 81 -20.73 -8.52 -2.86
CA ALA A 81 -19.95 -7.35 -2.47
C ALA A 81 -18.67 -7.76 -1.71
N THR A 82 -18.79 -8.70 -0.77
CA THR A 82 -17.66 -9.25 -0.01
C THR A 82 -16.66 -9.96 -0.93
N ALA A 83 -17.14 -10.76 -1.88
CA ALA A 83 -16.29 -11.45 -2.85
C ALA A 83 -15.54 -10.44 -3.74
N ILE A 84 -16.22 -9.40 -4.22
CA ILE A 84 -15.60 -8.31 -5.00
C ILE A 84 -14.52 -7.62 -4.18
N MET A 85 -14.80 -7.30 -2.91
CA MET A 85 -13.80 -6.68 -2.02
C MET A 85 -12.58 -7.58 -1.83
N ILE A 86 -12.76 -8.88 -1.59
CA ILE A 86 -11.64 -9.83 -1.48
C ILE A 86 -10.81 -9.87 -2.77
N VAL A 87 -11.47 -9.92 -3.94
CA VAL A 87 -10.79 -9.91 -5.24
C VAL A 87 -9.98 -8.63 -5.42
N VAL A 88 -10.56 -7.47 -5.08
CA VAL A 88 -9.86 -6.18 -5.14
C VAL A 88 -8.63 -6.22 -4.24
N VAL A 89 -8.75 -6.64 -2.98
CA VAL A 89 -7.65 -6.69 -2.01
C VAL A 89 -6.52 -7.61 -2.48
N VAL A 90 -6.86 -8.82 -2.91
CA VAL A 90 -5.88 -9.81 -3.39
C VAL A 90 -5.17 -9.32 -4.66
N THR A 91 -5.88 -8.58 -5.53
CA THR A 91 -5.31 -8.03 -6.77
C THR A 91 -4.44 -6.80 -6.51
N LEU A 92 -4.84 -5.94 -5.57
CA LEU A 92 -4.16 -4.69 -5.28
C LEU A 92 -2.85 -4.91 -4.48
N GLY A 93 -2.80 -5.92 -3.61
CA GLY A 93 -1.61 -6.24 -2.82
C GLY A 93 -0.32 -6.37 -3.66
N PRO A 94 -0.28 -7.24 -4.70
CA PRO A 94 0.87 -7.34 -5.61
C PRO A 94 1.22 -6.04 -6.34
N LEU A 95 0.22 -5.22 -6.69
CA LEU A 95 0.45 -3.93 -7.36
C LEU A 95 1.15 -2.94 -6.42
N ILE A 96 0.67 -2.83 -5.18
CA ILE A 96 1.30 -1.99 -4.14
C ILE A 96 2.73 -2.48 -3.87
N ARG A 97 2.93 -3.79 -3.75
CA ARG A 97 4.26 -4.38 -3.55
C ARG A 97 5.21 -4.07 -4.71
N ARG A 98 4.74 -4.06 -5.96
CA ARG A 98 5.55 -3.70 -7.13
C ARG A 98 6.10 -2.27 -7.01
N PHE A 99 5.25 -1.30 -6.68
CA PHE A 99 5.69 0.08 -6.45
C PHE A 99 6.63 0.21 -5.24
N GLY A 100 6.35 -0.52 -4.15
CA GLY A 100 7.21 -0.54 -2.97
C GLY A 100 8.59 -1.15 -3.22
N THR A 101 8.71 -2.07 -4.18
CA THR A 101 9.99 -2.74 -4.49
C THR A 101 11.03 -1.77 -5.02
N GLU A 102 10.64 -0.86 -5.92
CA GLU A 102 11.57 0.13 -6.48
C GLU A 102 12.06 1.11 -5.39
N LEU A 103 11.14 1.60 -4.55
CA LEU A 103 11.45 2.49 -3.43
C LEU A 103 12.35 1.82 -2.39
N THR A 104 12.06 0.57 -2.03
CA THR A 104 12.84 -0.16 -1.02
C THR A 104 14.22 -0.57 -1.52
N LEU A 105 14.38 -0.87 -2.82
CA LEU A 105 15.69 -1.11 -3.40
C LEU A 105 16.59 0.12 -3.33
N GLU A 106 16.01 1.32 -3.41
CA GLU A 106 16.77 2.57 -3.23
C GLU A 106 17.18 2.81 -1.78
N VAL A 107 16.32 2.50 -0.82
CA VAL A 107 16.62 2.67 0.61
C VAL A 107 17.59 1.59 1.12
N PHE A 108 17.40 0.34 0.70
CA PHE A 108 18.18 -0.82 1.16
C PHE A 108 19.20 -1.29 0.11
N ARG A 109 19.84 -0.36 -0.63
CA ARG A 109 20.82 -0.68 -1.68
C ARG A 109 21.94 -1.64 -1.21
N SER A 110 22.34 -1.53 0.06
CA SER A 110 23.38 -2.36 0.67
C SER A 110 22.91 -3.74 1.14
N ASN A 111 21.60 -3.96 1.29
CA ASN A 111 21.05 -5.24 1.76
C ASN A 111 19.69 -5.55 1.10
N ARG A 112 19.74 -6.17 -0.08
CA ARG A 112 18.55 -6.58 -0.85
C ARG A 112 17.69 -7.64 -0.15
N GLU A 113 18.25 -8.41 0.77
CA GLU A 113 17.46 -9.40 1.52
C GLU A 113 16.52 -8.72 2.52
N THR A 114 17.01 -7.65 3.16
CA THR A 114 16.20 -6.84 4.09
C THR A 114 15.00 -6.18 3.40
N SER A 115 15.15 -5.70 2.15
CA SER A 115 14.01 -5.08 1.43
C SER A 115 12.87 -6.08 1.19
N GLY A 116 13.19 -7.33 0.85
CA GLY A 116 12.21 -8.39 0.67
C GLY A 116 11.42 -8.69 1.96
N ARG A 117 12.13 -8.80 3.09
CA ARG A 117 11.50 -9.02 4.41
C ARG A 117 10.67 -7.82 4.87
N PHE A 118 11.14 -6.60 4.61
CA PHE A 118 10.40 -5.37 4.92
C PHE A 118 9.06 -5.30 4.17
N LEU A 119 9.05 -5.60 2.87
CA LEU A 119 7.82 -5.62 2.07
C LEU A 119 6.85 -6.71 2.57
N ALA A 120 7.35 -7.89 2.94
CA ALA A 120 6.50 -8.95 3.49
C ALA A 120 5.85 -8.54 4.82
N LEU A 121 6.54 -7.79 5.68
CA LEU A 121 5.96 -7.24 6.90
C LEU A 121 4.87 -6.20 6.60
N LEU A 122 5.08 -5.36 5.58
CA LEU A 122 4.10 -4.38 5.14
C LEU A 122 2.85 -5.04 4.55
N ASP A 123 3.00 -6.15 3.82
CA ASP A 123 1.90 -6.95 3.29
C ASP A 123 0.99 -7.45 4.44
N ILE A 124 1.56 -7.85 5.58
CA ILE A 124 0.77 -8.25 6.76
C ILE A 124 -0.08 -7.09 7.27
N ALA A 125 0.49 -5.88 7.42
CA ALA A 125 -0.26 -4.71 7.86
C ALA A 125 -1.41 -4.39 6.90
N TYR A 126 -1.13 -4.46 5.59
CA TYR A 126 -2.11 -4.26 4.53
C TYR A 126 -3.29 -5.24 4.68
N TYR A 127 -3.03 -6.55 4.78
CA TYR A 127 -4.11 -7.53 4.90
C TYR A 127 -4.91 -7.40 6.20
N LEU A 128 -4.28 -7.02 7.31
CA LEU A 128 -4.98 -6.77 8.57
C LEU A 128 -5.98 -5.61 8.45
N VAL A 129 -5.56 -4.48 7.86
CA VAL A 129 -6.43 -3.31 7.68
C VAL A 129 -7.60 -3.63 6.73
N PHE A 130 -7.33 -4.37 5.65
CA PHE A 130 -8.39 -4.74 4.71
C PHE A 130 -9.36 -5.79 5.27
N ALA A 131 -8.85 -6.80 5.99
CA ALA A 131 -9.70 -7.76 6.68
C ALA A 131 -10.59 -7.08 7.72
N ALA A 132 -10.03 -6.11 8.46
CA ALA A 132 -10.79 -5.28 9.39
C ALA A 132 -11.93 -4.53 8.69
N PHE A 133 -11.62 -3.87 7.57
CA PHE A 133 -12.61 -3.13 6.78
C PHE A 133 -13.74 -4.05 6.30
N VAL A 134 -13.43 -5.23 5.77
CA VAL A 134 -14.42 -6.22 5.33
C VAL A 134 -15.34 -6.61 6.49
N LEU A 135 -14.78 -6.98 7.65
CA LEU A 135 -15.57 -7.39 8.81
C LEU A 135 -16.45 -6.26 9.35
N MET A 136 -15.93 -5.03 9.41
CA MET A 136 -16.67 -3.87 9.93
C MET A 136 -17.77 -3.37 9.00
N THR A 137 -17.67 -3.66 7.70
CA THR A 137 -18.67 -3.27 6.70
C THR A 137 -19.67 -4.36 6.38
N SER A 138 -19.45 -5.59 6.86
CA SER A 138 -20.37 -6.71 6.68
C SER A 138 -21.66 -6.46 7.47
N SER A 139 -22.83 -6.53 6.83
CA SER A 139 -24.13 -6.44 7.49
C SER A 139 -24.90 -7.76 7.48
N LEU A 140 -25.47 -8.12 8.62
CA LEU A 140 -26.36 -9.26 8.84
C LEU A 140 -27.79 -8.82 9.21
N SER A 141 -28.02 -7.51 9.29
CA SER A 141 -29.24 -6.87 9.83
C SER A 141 -30.55 -7.21 9.08
N ALA A 142 -30.47 -7.76 7.88
CA ALA A 142 -31.65 -8.12 7.08
C ALA A 142 -32.20 -9.55 7.34
N GLN A 143 -31.59 -10.33 8.23
CA GLN A 143 -32.00 -11.72 8.46
C GLN A 143 -33.10 -11.88 9.52
N THR A 144 -34.36 -11.75 9.10
CA THR A 144 -35.54 -11.97 9.97
C THR A 144 -35.66 -13.40 10.49
N ALA A 145 -35.10 -14.39 9.77
CA ALA A 145 -35.15 -15.81 10.12
C ALA A 145 -34.39 -16.17 11.41
N TRP A 146 -33.49 -15.31 11.89
CA TRP A 146 -32.67 -15.58 13.10
C TRP A 146 -33.32 -15.09 14.40
N GLY A 147 -34.63 -14.84 14.38
CA GLY A 147 -35.41 -14.49 15.57
C GLY A 147 -35.03 -13.14 16.20
N GLY A 148 -34.44 -12.22 15.42
CA GLY A 148 -34.10 -10.85 15.82
C GLY A 148 -32.98 -10.70 16.86
N ARG A 149 -32.51 -11.79 17.50
CA ARG A 149 -31.52 -11.72 18.60
C ARG A 149 -30.10 -12.05 18.17
N LEU A 150 -29.91 -13.00 17.24
CA LEU A 150 -28.56 -13.46 16.87
C LEU A 150 -27.83 -12.50 15.92
N GLY A 151 -28.54 -11.89 14.96
CA GLY A 151 -27.94 -10.97 13.98
C GLY A 151 -27.15 -9.83 14.63
N PRO A 152 -27.76 -9.03 15.53
CA PRO A 152 -27.06 -7.94 16.19
C PRO A 152 -25.86 -8.38 17.04
N VAL A 153 -25.94 -9.57 17.66
CA VAL A 153 -24.82 -10.13 18.44
C VAL A 153 -23.66 -10.47 17.51
N VAL A 154 -23.92 -11.14 16.39
CA VAL A 154 -22.85 -11.49 15.44
C VAL A 154 -22.26 -10.24 14.79
N GLU A 155 -23.07 -9.26 14.39
CA GLU A 155 -22.57 -7.98 13.86
C GLU A 155 -21.68 -7.25 14.87
N HIS A 156 -22.08 -7.22 16.15
CA HIS A 156 -21.27 -6.63 17.22
C HIS A 156 -19.91 -7.35 17.36
N GLU A 157 -19.92 -8.67 17.34
CA GLU A 157 -18.69 -9.48 17.43
C GLU A 157 -17.79 -9.29 16.18
N LEU A 158 -18.37 -9.22 14.98
CA LEU A 158 -17.64 -8.91 13.73
C LEU A 158 -17.02 -7.52 13.78
N ALA A 159 -17.78 -6.52 14.24
CA ALA A 159 -17.27 -5.17 14.43
C ALA A 159 -16.13 -5.12 15.46
N ARG A 160 -16.23 -5.88 16.56
CA ARG A 160 -15.16 -5.97 17.58
C ARG A 160 -13.90 -6.62 17.01
N ILE A 161 -14.02 -7.75 16.32
CA ILE A 161 -12.88 -8.43 15.68
C ILE A 161 -12.27 -7.53 14.61
N GLY A 162 -13.10 -6.91 13.77
CA GLY A 162 -12.66 -5.95 12.76
C GLY A 162 -11.90 -4.78 13.38
N GLY A 163 -12.42 -4.17 14.45
CA GLY A 163 -11.74 -3.12 15.19
C GLY A 163 -10.38 -3.55 15.76
N LEU A 164 -10.27 -4.77 16.30
CA LEU A 164 -8.99 -5.32 16.77
C LEU A 164 -7.98 -5.50 15.64
N LEU A 165 -8.41 -6.06 14.49
CA LEU A 165 -7.56 -6.21 13.32
C LEU A 165 -7.12 -4.84 12.76
N LEU A 166 -7.99 -3.84 12.78
CA LEU A 166 -7.68 -2.49 12.33
C LEU A 166 -6.57 -1.88 13.20
N VAL A 167 -6.75 -1.91 14.52
CA VAL A 167 -5.76 -1.41 15.48
C VAL A 167 -4.43 -2.14 15.30
N MET A 168 -4.45 -3.47 15.19
CA MET A 168 -3.25 -4.26 14.97
C MET A 168 -2.54 -3.89 13.65
N GLY A 169 -3.30 -3.79 12.55
CA GLY A 169 -2.76 -3.43 11.24
C GLY A 169 -2.16 -2.03 11.21
N LEU A 170 -2.84 -1.05 11.82
CA LEU A 170 -2.34 0.33 11.93
C LEU A 170 -1.10 0.44 12.80
N LEU A 171 -1.09 -0.20 13.97
CA LEU A 171 0.09 -0.22 14.85
C LEU A 171 1.28 -0.91 14.19
N HIS A 172 1.04 -1.99 13.46
CA HIS A 172 2.08 -2.68 12.68
C HIS A 172 2.64 -1.80 11.56
N ALA A 173 1.77 -1.16 10.77
CA ALA A 173 2.18 -0.20 9.74
C ALA A 173 3.00 0.96 10.33
N LEU A 174 2.55 1.52 11.45
CA LEU A 174 3.23 2.61 12.15
C LEU A 174 4.61 2.17 12.65
N THR A 175 4.72 0.97 13.21
CA THR A 175 5.99 0.42 13.71
C THR A 175 6.98 0.26 12.57
N ILE A 176 6.54 -0.30 11.44
CA ILE A 176 7.36 -0.44 10.22
C ILE A 176 7.81 0.93 9.70
N ALA A 177 6.91 1.92 9.66
CA ALA A 177 7.23 3.27 9.20
C ALA A 177 8.17 4.03 10.16
N ALA A 178 8.09 3.75 11.46
CA ALA A 178 8.93 4.39 12.48
C ALA A 178 10.38 3.89 12.46
N LEU A 179 10.64 2.62 12.11
CA LEU A 179 11.99 2.04 12.16
C LEU A 179 13.02 2.80 11.30
N PRO A 180 12.76 3.12 10.01
CA PRO A 180 13.69 3.91 9.20
C PRO A 180 13.95 5.31 9.77
N VAL A 181 12.90 5.93 10.32
CA VAL A 181 13.00 7.26 10.95
C VAL A 181 13.90 7.21 12.18
N MET A 182 13.69 6.23 13.05
CA MET A 182 14.52 6.02 14.25
C MET A 182 15.97 5.72 13.87
N GLY A 183 16.18 4.90 12.84
CA GLY A 183 17.53 4.63 12.31
C GLY A 183 18.22 5.90 11.80
N LEU A 184 17.50 6.75 11.07
CA LEU A 184 18.01 8.03 10.58
C LEU A 184 18.40 8.97 11.72
N VAL A 185 17.52 9.12 12.72
CA VAL A 185 17.75 9.98 13.89
C VAL A 185 18.93 9.47 14.71
N PHE A 186 18.99 8.16 14.99
CA PHE A 186 20.10 7.56 15.74
C PHE A 186 21.44 7.73 15.00
N ALA A 187 21.47 7.44 13.69
CA ALA A 187 22.67 7.61 12.89
C ALA A 187 23.13 9.08 12.81
N SER A 188 22.19 10.03 12.74
CA SER A 188 22.47 11.47 12.81
C SER A 188 23.08 11.85 14.17
N ASN A 189 22.47 11.40 15.27
CA ASN A 189 22.96 11.68 16.62
C ASN A 189 24.35 11.08 16.87
N TRP A 190 24.58 9.84 16.43
CA TRP A 190 25.90 9.20 16.52
C TRP A 190 26.96 9.96 15.72
N ARG A 191 26.66 10.37 14.46
CA ARG A 191 27.58 11.18 13.65
C ARG A 191 27.93 12.50 14.33
N ARG A 192 26.94 13.19 14.90
CA ARG A 192 27.16 14.46 15.62
C ARG A 192 28.03 14.25 16.86
N ALA A 193 27.74 13.22 17.66
CA ALA A 193 28.52 12.88 18.85
C ALA A 193 29.98 12.50 18.52
N ALA A 194 30.18 11.70 17.47
CA ALA A 194 31.52 11.33 17.00
C ALA A 194 32.32 12.56 16.52
N ARG A 195 31.67 13.48 15.80
CA ARG A 195 32.29 14.74 15.36
C ARG A 195 32.61 15.67 16.52
N SER A 196 31.72 15.80 17.51
CA SER A 196 31.99 16.61 18.70
C SER A 196 33.17 16.06 19.51
N ALA A 197 33.36 14.73 19.55
CA ALA A 197 34.50 14.11 20.21
C ALA A 197 35.84 14.36 19.49
N LEU A 198 35.82 14.45 18.15
CA LEU A 198 37.00 14.75 17.34
C LEU A 198 37.36 16.25 17.29
N GLY A 199 36.41 17.13 17.63
CA GLY A 199 36.62 18.57 17.68
C GLY A 199 37.12 19.14 16.35
N ALA A 200 38.18 19.95 16.40
CA ALA A 200 38.78 20.57 15.21
C ALA A 200 39.40 19.57 14.22
N ALA A 201 39.69 18.34 14.66
CA ALA A 201 40.24 17.29 13.81
C ALA A 201 39.16 16.53 13.01
N ALA A 202 37.87 16.85 13.19
CA ALA A 202 36.78 16.17 12.50
C ALA A 202 36.79 16.50 10.99
N PRO A 203 36.84 15.50 10.09
CA PRO A 203 36.80 15.73 8.65
C PRO A 203 35.45 16.35 8.25
N GLU A 204 35.40 17.26 7.27
CA GLU A 204 34.16 17.91 6.83
C GLU A 204 33.03 16.93 6.52
N PRO A 205 31.75 17.28 6.79
CA PRO A 205 30.66 16.35 6.58
C PRO A 205 30.45 16.17 5.08
N ALA A 206 30.35 14.92 4.65
CA ALA A 206 29.90 14.63 3.29
C ALA A 206 28.53 15.32 3.05
N PRO A 207 28.28 15.91 1.87
CA PRO A 207 27.06 16.67 1.60
C PRO A 207 25.77 15.90 1.89
N GLY A 208 25.77 14.59 1.60
CA GLY A 208 24.64 13.70 1.89
C GLY A 208 24.38 13.51 3.39
N ALA A 209 25.42 13.46 4.22
CA ALA A 209 25.30 13.33 5.67
C ALA A 209 24.71 14.61 6.29
N ALA A 210 25.12 15.79 5.81
CA ALA A 210 24.55 17.06 6.27
C ALA A 210 23.05 17.18 5.93
N LYS A 211 22.64 16.73 4.73
CA LYS A 211 21.22 16.68 4.35
C LYS A 211 20.44 15.72 5.24
N ALA A 212 20.96 14.52 5.50
CA ALA A 212 20.34 13.53 6.37
C ALA A 212 20.15 14.06 7.80
N ASP A 213 21.16 14.74 8.36
CA ASP A 213 21.10 15.35 9.69
C ASP A 213 20.04 16.47 9.77
N ARG A 214 19.87 17.26 8.70
CA ARG A 214 18.82 18.28 8.62
C ARG A 214 17.44 17.63 8.62
N VAL A 215 17.23 16.59 7.80
CA VAL A 215 15.96 15.84 7.76
C VAL A 215 15.64 15.22 9.12
N ALA A 216 16.62 14.58 9.76
CA ALA A 216 16.45 14.02 11.11
C ALA A 216 16.02 15.10 12.13
N THR A 217 16.64 16.28 12.07
CA THR A 217 16.30 17.40 12.96
C THR A 217 14.89 17.90 12.73
N VAL A 218 14.47 18.07 11.46
CA VAL A 218 13.10 18.46 11.11
C VAL A 218 12.09 17.44 11.61
N ILE A 219 12.37 16.15 11.46
CA ILE A 219 11.48 15.10 11.95
C ILE A 219 11.33 15.18 13.48
N VAL A 220 12.44 15.30 14.21
CA VAL A 220 12.40 15.40 15.68
C VAL A 220 11.58 16.61 16.14
N TRP A 221 11.78 17.77 15.53
CA TRP A 221 11.01 18.97 15.85
C TRP A 221 9.54 18.87 15.46
N ALA A 222 9.22 18.23 14.32
CA ALA A 222 7.84 17.99 13.92
C ALA A 222 7.12 17.08 14.92
N VAL A 223 7.77 15.98 15.33
CA VAL A 223 7.22 15.08 16.36
C VAL A 223 7.03 15.81 17.69
N ALA A 224 8.01 16.60 18.13
CA ALA A 224 7.90 17.40 19.36
C ALA A 224 6.75 18.43 19.27
N ALA A 225 6.57 19.08 18.12
CA ALA A 225 5.49 20.04 17.90
C ALA A 225 4.11 19.38 17.93
N VAL A 226 3.96 18.20 17.32
CA VAL A 226 2.72 17.42 17.37
C VAL A 226 2.40 16.99 18.80
N LEU A 227 3.39 16.49 19.55
CA LEU A 227 3.19 16.10 20.95
C LEU A 227 2.83 17.30 21.84
N ALA A 228 3.48 18.44 21.64
CA ALA A 228 3.14 19.67 22.35
C ALA A 228 1.72 20.15 22.02
N LEU A 229 1.32 20.11 20.74
CA LEU A 229 -0.04 20.44 20.31
C LEU A 229 -1.06 19.49 20.95
N GLN A 230 -0.79 18.19 20.95
CA GLN A 230 -1.67 17.19 21.55
C GLN A 230 -1.82 17.41 23.06
N LEU A 231 -0.73 17.75 23.75
CA LEU A 231 -0.74 18.11 25.16
C LEU A 231 -1.61 19.35 25.40
N VAL A 232 -1.49 20.39 24.57
CA VAL A 232 -2.33 21.60 24.67
C VAL A 232 -3.81 21.27 24.43
N LEU A 233 -4.11 20.49 23.38
CA LEU A 233 -5.48 20.06 23.06
C LEU A 233 -6.11 19.20 24.16
N PHE A 234 -5.30 18.50 24.97
CA PHE A 234 -5.79 17.73 26.10
C PHE A 234 -5.93 18.58 27.38
N LEU A 235 -4.93 19.41 27.68
CA LEU A 235 -4.90 20.23 28.89
C LEU A 235 -5.94 21.35 28.87
N VAL A 236 -6.17 22.00 27.73
CA VAL A 236 -7.11 23.13 27.65
C VAL A 236 -8.55 22.70 28.00
N PRO A 237 -9.13 21.66 27.37
CA PRO A 237 -10.46 21.18 27.76
C PRO A 237 -10.53 20.68 29.21
N ALA A 238 -9.49 20.00 29.69
CA ALA A 238 -9.43 19.53 31.08
C ALA A 238 -9.45 20.69 32.09
N LEU A 239 -8.66 21.74 31.83
CA LEU A 239 -8.64 22.95 32.65
C LEU A 239 -9.96 23.73 32.56
N LEU A 240 -10.54 23.84 31.36
CA LEU A 240 -11.86 24.46 31.18
C LEU A 240 -12.94 23.68 31.94
N GLY A 241 -12.94 22.35 31.90
CA GLY A 241 -13.86 21.52 32.69
C GLY A 241 -13.70 21.71 34.21
N LEU A 242 -12.47 21.88 34.70
CA LEU A 242 -12.22 22.20 36.11
C LEU A 242 -12.71 23.61 36.49
N ILE A 243 -12.55 24.60 35.60
CA ILE A 243 -12.93 26.00 35.87
C ILE A 243 -14.44 26.20 35.80
N PHE A 244 -15.10 25.61 34.80
CA PHE A 244 -16.51 25.84 34.51
C PHE A 244 -17.45 24.81 35.12
N GLY A 245 -16.91 23.78 35.79
CA GLY A 245 -17.67 22.68 36.36
C GLY A 245 -18.12 21.70 35.26
N ALA A 246 -17.57 20.50 35.26
CA ALA A 246 -18.17 19.39 34.56
C ALA A 246 -19.39 18.94 35.39
N GLU A 247 -20.60 19.26 34.94
CA GLU A 247 -21.81 18.57 35.42
C GLU A 247 -21.79 17.09 35.01
#